data_AF-A0A7S0LTM8-F1
#
_entry.id   AF-A0A7S0LTM8-F1
#
_cell.length_a   1.000
_cell.length_b   1.000
_cell.length_c   1.000
_cell.angle_alpha   90.00
_cell.angle_beta   90.00
_cell.angle_gamma   90.00
#
_symmetry.space_group_name_H-M   'P 1'
#
loop_
_entity.id
_entity.type
_entity.pdbx_description
1 polymer ?
#
loop_
_entity_poly.entity_id
_entity_poly.type
_entity_poly.pdbx_seq_one_letter_code
_entity_poly.pdbx_strand_id
1 'polypeptide(L)'
;IPPRAPLMLTPRLPLSDNGVNVASHACASAVARWVEWMQTTDELNRLKVTSTYARDTKLRATLFGIDSEALTARFGEEGRSLAAADAGPLDEAYVGGAS
;
A
#
# COMPACT_ATOMS: atom_id res chain seq x y z
N ILE A 1 9.33 10.23 -3.70
CA ILE A 1 8.44 9.25 -4.39
C ILE A 1 9.00 7.87 -4.10
N PRO A 2 8.26 6.97 -3.43
CA PRO A 2 8.76 5.62 -3.13
C PRO A 2 9.10 4.89 -4.44
N PRO A 3 10.12 4.01 -4.44
CA PRO A 3 10.51 3.27 -5.64
C PRO A 3 9.31 2.46 -6.13
N ARG A 4 8.89 2.76 -7.37
CA ARG A 4 7.75 2.10 -8.01
C ARG A 4 8.13 0.65 -8.34
N ALA A 5 7.24 -0.28 -8.07
CA ALA A 5 7.44 -1.66 -8.53
C ALA A 5 7.57 -1.66 -10.07
N PRO A 6 8.44 -2.50 -10.66
CA PRO A 6 8.68 -2.52 -12.10
C PRO A 6 7.42 -2.84 -12.92
N LEU A 7 6.40 -3.44 -12.30
CA LEU A 7 5.12 -3.77 -12.90
C LEU A 7 3.97 -2.84 -12.47
N MET A 8 4.29 -1.68 -11.87
CA MET A 8 3.26 -0.73 -11.44
C MET A 8 2.58 -0.09 -12.66
N LEU A 9 1.26 -0.27 -12.76
CA LEU A 9 0.44 0.35 -13.79
C LEU A 9 -0.34 1.53 -13.21
N THR A 10 -0.41 2.64 -13.95
CA THR A 10 -1.26 3.80 -13.59
C THR A 10 -2.10 4.21 -14.80
N PRO A 11 -3.05 3.34 -15.23
CA PRO A 11 -3.84 3.60 -16.42
C PRO A 11 -4.84 4.74 -16.15
N ARG A 12 -5.05 5.58 -17.16
CA ARG A 12 -6.19 6.51 -17.20
C ARG A 12 -7.22 5.93 -18.16
N LEU A 13 -8.33 5.45 -17.62
CA LEU A 13 -9.42 4.87 -18.40
C LEU A 13 -10.58 5.86 -18.49
N PRO A 14 -11.33 5.90 -19.61
CA PRO A 14 -12.57 6.66 -19.70
C PRO A 14 -13.57 6.20 -18.63
N LEU A 15 -14.35 7.13 -18.09
CA LEU A 15 -15.46 6.81 -17.19
C LEU A 15 -16.64 6.26 -18.02
N SER A 16 -16.57 4.98 -18.34
CA SER A 16 -17.59 4.22 -19.08
C SER A 16 -17.68 2.79 -18.55
N ASP A 17 -18.78 2.10 -18.85
CA ASP A 17 -18.97 0.70 -18.45
C ASP A 17 -17.81 -0.19 -18.91
N ASN A 18 -17.33 0.03 -20.15
CA ASN A 18 -16.18 -0.69 -20.66
C ASN A 18 -14.89 -0.36 -19.87
N GLY A 19 -14.66 0.91 -19.52
CA GLY A 19 -13.52 1.32 -18.70
C GLY A 19 -13.54 0.67 -17.31
N VAL A 20 -14.71 0.63 -16.67
CA VAL A 20 -14.92 -0.04 -15.39
C VAL A 20 -14.68 -1.55 -15.51
N ASN A 21 -15.19 -2.20 -16.56
CA ASN A 21 -14.98 -3.62 -16.80
C ASN A 21 -13.50 -3.97 -17.00
N VAL A 22 -12.77 -3.16 -17.78
CA VAL A 22 -11.32 -3.34 -17.98
C VAL A 22 -10.55 -3.18 -16.66
N ALA A 23 -10.86 -2.16 -15.87
CA ALA A 23 -10.25 -1.95 -14.56
C ALA A 23 -10.51 -3.14 -13.62
N SER A 24 -11.77 -3.58 -13.54
CA SER A 24 -12.19 -4.72 -12.71
C SER A 24 -11.45 -6.00 -13.09
N HIS A 25 -11.40 -6.33 -14.39
CA HIS A 25 -10.69 -7.49 -14.88
C HIS A 25 -9.19 -7.43 -14.58
N ALA A 26 -8.57 -6.27 -14.78
CA ALA A 26 -7.15 -6.08 -14.47
C ALA A 26 -6.85 -6.27 -12.97
N CYS A 27 -7.68 -5.70 -12.09
CA CYS A 27 -7.57 -5.88 -10.65
C CYS A 27 -7.73 -7.35 -10.24
N ALA A 28 -8.78 -8.03 -10.71
CA ALA A 28 -9.01 -9.45 -10.42
C ALA A 28 -7.84 -10.32 -10.89
N SER A 29 -7.32 -10.05 -12.09
CA SER A 29 -6.19 -10.78 -12.65
C SER A 29 -4.87 -10.52 -11.92
N ALA A 30 -4.68 -9.33 -11.36
CA ALA A 30 -3.51 -9.02 -10.53
C ALA A 30 -3.57 -9.74 -9.19
N VAL A 31 -4.73 -9.75 -8.54
CA VAL A 31 -4.96 -10.48 -7.27
C VAL A 31 -4.75 -11.98 -7.47
N ALA A 32 -5.32 -12.57 -8.52
CA ALA A 32 -5.17 -13.99 -8.80
C ALA A 32 -3.68 -14.40 -8.95
N ARG A 33 -2.91 -13.62 -9.73
CA ARG A 33 -1.46 -13.86 -9.89
C ARG A 33 -0.69 -13.70 -8.58
N TRP A 34 -1.05 -12.71 -7.77
CA TRP A 34 -0.41 -12.51 -6.47
C TRP A 34 -0.69 -13.69 -5.53
N VAL A 35 -1.93 -14.17 -5.46
CA VAL A 35 -2.30 -15.34 -4.64
C VAL A 35 -1.56 -16.60 -5.10
N GLU A 36 -1.53 -16.86 -6.41
CA GLU A 36 -0.79 -18.00 -6.98
C GLU A 36 0.71 -17.92 -6.66
N TRP A 37 1.31 -16.74 -6.77
CA TRP A 37 2.70 -16.53 -6.40
C TRP A 37 2.95 -16.77 -4.90
N MET A 38 2.06 -16.30 -4.03
CA MET A 38 2.18 -16.51 -2.58
C MET A 38 2.06 -17.98 -2.19
N GLN A 39 1.29 -18.78 -2.93
CA GLN A 39 1.15 -20.23 -2.69
C GLN A 39 2.39 -21.03 -3.11
N THR A 40 3.23 -20.47 -3.99
CA THR A 40 4.38 -21.14 -4.58
C THR A 40 5.72 -20.55 -4.13
N THR A 41 5.69 -19.56 -3.24
CA THR A 41 6.89 -18.88 -2.75
C THR A 41 7.55 -19.65 -1.61
N ASP A 42 8.88 -19.64 -1.58
CA ASP A 42 9.66 -20.24 -0.50
C ASP A 42 9.70 -19.32 0.73
N GLU A 43 9.99 -19.90 1.90
CA GLU A 43 10.26 -19.13 3.10
C GLU A 43 11.45 -18.17 2.91
N LEU A 44 11.29 -16.94 3.40
CA LEU A 44 12.35 -15.95 3.36
C LEU A 44 13.49 -16.36 4.29
N ASN A 45 14.73 -16.28 3.80
CA ASN A 45 15.89 -16.38 4.67
C ASN A 45 15.89 -15.24 5.71
N ARG A 46 16.51 -15.46 6.88
CA ARG A 46 16.48 -14.50 8.00
C ARG A 46 16.94 -13.09 7.64
N LEU A 47 17.91 -12.93 6.74
CA LEU A 47 18.40 -11.61 6.31
C LEU A 47 17.38 -10.84 5.48
N LYS A 48 16.61 -11.54 4.63
CA LYS A 48 15.52 -10.96 3.86
C LYS A 48 14.31 -10.61 4.74
N VAL A 49 14.10 -11.31 5.86
CA VAL A 49 13.04 -10.97 6.81
C VAL A 49 13.25 -9.56 7.39
N THR A 50 14.47 -9.23 7.84
CA THR A 50 14.77 -7.92 8.43
C THR A 50 14.65 -6.79 7.41
N SER A 51 15.12 -6.98 6.17
CA SER A 51 15.02 -5.95 5.13
C SER A 51 13.57 -5.73 4.68
N THR A 52 12.76 -6.80 4.58
CA THR A 52 11.32 -6.69 4.34
C THR A 52 10.62 -5.96 5.49
N TYR A 53 10.89 -6.32 6.74
CA TYR A 53 10.32 -5.63 7.91
C TYR A 53 10.63 -4.12 7.90
N ALA A 54 11.91 -3.75 7.74
CA ALA A 54 12.32 -2.35 7.73
C ALA A 54 11.69 -1.55 6.58
N ARG A 55 11.56 -2.17 5.40
CA ARG A 55 10.88 -1.57 4.25
C ARG A 55 9.40 -1.36 4.53
N ASP A 56 8.72 -2.38 5.02
CA ASP A 56 7.27 -2.35 5.20
C ASP A 56 6.85 -1.38 6.31
N THR A 57 7.62 -1.29 7.39
CA THR A 57 7.40 -0.29 8.45
C THR A 57 7.53 1.14 7.91
N LYS A 58 8.58 1.43 7.12
CA LYS A 58 8.75 2.76 6.51
C LYS A 58 7.64 3.09 5.51
N LEU A 59 7.19 2.10 4.75
CA LEU A 59 6.09 2.27 3.81
C LEU A 59 4.79 2.60 4.54
N ARG A 60 4.42 1.83 5.58
CA ARG A 60 3.22 2.09 6.41
C ARG A 60 3.23 3.50 7.01
N ALA A 61 4.36 3.90 7.59
CA ALA A 61 4.57 5.24 8.13
C ALA A 61 4.39 6.36 7.07
N THR A 62 4.90 6.14 5.86
CA THR A 62 4.77 7.10 4.75
C THR A 62 3.32 7.22 4.30
N LEU A 63 2.62 6.09 4.16
CA LEU A 63 1.21 6.04 3.78
C LEU A 63 0.34 6.73 4.85
N PHE A 64 0.56 6.42 6.13
CA PHE A 64 -0.13 7.09 7.23
C PHE A 64 -0.02 8.62 7.14
N GLY A 65 1.18 9.16 6.89
CA GLY A 65 1.37 10.61 6.76
C GLY A 65 0.55 11.21 5.60
N ILE A 66 0.58 10.56 4.43
CA ILE A 66 -0.16 10.99 3.24
C ILE A 66 -1.68 10.92 3.49
N ASP A 67 -2.16 9.79 4.00
CA ASP A 67 -3.58 9.53 4.17
C ASP A 67 -4.14 10.34 5.34
N SER A 68 -3.36 10.59 6.40
CA SER A 68 -3.79 11.43 7.52
C SER A 68 -4.12 12.85 7.07
N GLU A 69 -3.33 13.45 6.18
CA GLU A 69 -3.63 14.78 5.65
C GLU A 69 -4.90 14.77 4.80
N ALA A 70 -4.99 13.83 3.84
CA ALA A 70 -6.11 13.72 2.92
C ALA A 70 -7.43 13.38 3.64
N LEU A 71 -7.40 12.47 4.60
CA LEU A 71 -8.58 12.03 5.35
C LEU A 71 -9.00 13.09 6.39
N THR A 72 -8.06 13.79 7.03
CA THR A 72 -8.41 14.90 7.95
C THR A 72 -9.08 16.03 7.19
N ALA A 73 -8.60 16.37 5.99
CA ALA A 73 -9.24 17.38 5.14
C ALA A 73 -10.68 16.99 4.75
N ARG A 74 -10.99 15.69 4.66
CA ARG A 74 -12.31 15.18 4.22
C ARG A 74 -13.27 14.85 5.36
N PHE A 75 -12.75 14.37 6.48
CA PHE A 75 -13.52 13.79 7.59
C PHE A 75 -13.28 14.52 8.93
N GLY A 76 -12.45 15.57 8.96
CA GLY A 76 -12.17 16.33 10.17
C GLY A 76 -11.34 15.52 11.17
N GLU A 77 -11.67 15.63 12.46
CA GLU A 77 -10.90 15.05 13.58
C GLU A 77 -10.72 13.53 13.48
N GLU A 78 -11.68 12.82 12.86
CA GLU A 78 -11.62 11.37 12.67
C GLU A 78 -10.60 10.93 11.60
N GLY A 79 -10.20 11.83 10.70
CA GLY A 79 -9.37 11.50 9.54
C GLY A 79 -8.03 10.86 9.90
N ARG A 80 -7.39 11.31 10.98
CA ARG A 80 -6.15 10.71 11.50
C ARG A 80 -6.36 9.29 12.00
N SER A 81 -7.50 9.02 12.65
CA SER A 81 -7.83 7.69 13.16
C SER A 81 -8.09 6.70 12.02
N LEU A 82 -8.75 7.17 10.95
CA LEU A 82 -8.97 6.40 9.73
C LEU A 82 -7.65 6.07 9.02
N ALA A 83 -6.73 7.05 8.92
CA ALA A 83 -5.40 6.82 8.36
C ALA A 83 -4.60 5.80 9.18
N ALA A 84 -4.68 5.85 10.51
CA ALA A 84 -4.00 4.88 11.38
C ALA A 84 -4.58 3.47 11.19
N ALA A 85 -5.90 3.35 11.04
CA ALA A 85 -6.56 2.07 10.79
C ALA A 85 -6.14 1.47 9.43
N ASP A 86 -6.00 2.30 8.39
CA ASP A 86 -5.62 1.86 7.04
C ASP A 86 -4.13 1.49 6.93
N ALA A 87 -3.26 2.27 7.57
CA ALA A 87 -1.82 2.00 7.55
C ALA A 87 -1.41 0.75 8.34
N GLY A 88 -2.25 0.25 9.24
CA GLY A 88 -1.96 -0.88 10.12
C GLY A 88 -0.98 -0.53 11.26
N PRO A 89 -0.32 -1.51 11.90
CA PRO A 89 0.56 -1.25 13.03
C PRO A 89 1.75 -0.39 12.60
N LEU A 90 1.78 0.83 13.15
CA LEU A 90 2.92 1.72 13.09
C LEU A 90 3.90 1.28 14.18
N ASP A 91 5.16 1.10 13.81
CA ASP A 91 6.21 0.78 14.78
C ASP A 91 6.33 1.91 15.80
N GLU A 92 6.51 1.60 17.08
CA GLU A 92 6.70 2.57 18.16
C GLU A 92 7.92 3.49 17.91
N ALA A 93 8.88 3.04 17.08
CA ALA A 93 9.99 3.87 16.61
C ALA A 93 9.59 4.95 15.58
N TYR A 94 8.33 5.01 15.15
CA TYR A 94 7.76 6.15 14.43
C TYR A 94 7.48 7.33 15.38
N VAL A 95 8.53 7.74 16.10
CA VAL A 95 8.61 9.02 16.81
C VAL A 95 9.25 10.02 15.84
N GLY A 96 8.50 10.47 14.83
CA GLY A 96 8.83 11.67 14.06
C GLY A 96 10.26 11.78 13.49
N GLY A 97 10.84 10.67 13.01
CA GLY A 97 12.14 10.69 12.36
C GLY A 97 12.06 11.26 10.95
N ALA A 98 12.31 12.56 10.81
CA ALA A 98 12.64 13.15 9.51
C ALA A 98 13.84 12.41 8.91
N SER A 99 13.67 11.91 7.69
CA SER A 99 14.75 11.50 6.79
C SER A 99 14.38 11.93 5.38
#